data_AF-A0A562IFR2-F1
#
_entry.id   AF-A0A562IFR2-F1
#
_cell.length_a   1.000
_cell.length_b   1.000
_cell.length_c   1.000
_cell.angle_alpha   90.00
_cell.angle_beta   90.00
_cell.angle_gamma   90.00
#
_symmetry.space_group_name_H-M   'P 1'
#
loop_
_entity.id
_entity.type
_entity.pdbx_description
1 polymer ?
#
loop_
_entity_poly.entity_id
_entity_poly.type
_entity_poly.pdbx_seq_one_letter_code
_entity_poly.pdbx_strand_id
1 'polypeptide(L)'
;MAESASTPAGTYTVTVTGTGSVTRTATYTLTVGSGGSCGSPGQKLTNPGFESGATGWTQTSGVIGQHGASGQPTRSGTWNAWLNGYGVSHTDYLYQNVTLPSGCSSYTFSFWLHVDSAESTTTTAYDTLRVEVLNSTGSTVLGTLATYSNLNKATGYSQKSFSLAAYAGQTIRLRWYGVEDSSLQTSFVIDDTALNVS
;
A
#
# COMPACT_ATOMS: atom_id res chain seq x y z
N MET A 1 -3.53 23.78 34.16
CA MET A 1 -2.42 22.83 34.36
C MET A 1 -1.35 23.19 33.35
N ALA A 2 -0.11 23.41 33.79
CA ALA A 2 1.02 23.58 32.90
C ALA A 2 1.62 22.20 32.66
N GLU A 3 1.47 21.68 31.44
CA GLU A 3 2.11 20.42 31.06
C GLU A 3 3.51 20.76 30.54
N SER A 4 4.51 20.15 31.17
CA SER A 4 5.89 20.21 30.68
C SER A 4 6.15 19.01 29.77
N ALA A 5 7.21 19.07 28.97
CA ALA A 5 7.58 18.03 28.00
C ALA A 5 7.89 16.64 28.61
N SER A 6 7.78 16.45 29.93
CA SER A 6 8.09 15.21 30.64
C SER A 6 6.87 14.50 31.25
N THR A 7 5.64 14.89 30.89
CA THR A 7 4.44 14.19 31.40
C THR A 7 4.47 12.72 30.94
N PRO A 8 4.45 11.73 31.86
CA PRO A 8 4.44 10.31 31.49
C PRO A 8 3.22 9.94 30.64
N ALA A 9 3.31 8.80 29.96
CA ALA A 9 2.15 8.25 29.28
C ALA A 9 1.08 7.83 30.29
N GLY A 10 -0.17 8.19 30.01
CA GLY A 10 -1.27 7.88 30.92
C GLY A 10 -2.57 8.59 30.59
N THR A 11 -3.62 8.16 31.27
CA THR A 11 -4.91 8.83 31.28
C THR A 11 -4.96 9.73 32.51
N TYR A 12 -5.15 11.02 32.28
CA TYR A 12 -5.21 12.04 33.30
C TYR A 12 -6.61 12.62 33.36
N THR A 13 -7.19 12.65 34.56
CA THR A 13 -8.48 13.28 34.81
C THR A 13 -8.27 14.77 35.06
N VAL A 14 -8.81 15.61 34.19
CA VAL A 14 -8.83 17.06 34.36
C VAL A 14 -10.18 17.44 34.95
N THR A 15 -10.17 17.88 36.21
CA THR A 15 -11.36 18.36 36.91
C THR A 15 -11.34 19.88 36.93
N VAL A 16 -12.38 20.50 36.37
CA VAL A 16 -12.62 21.94 36.51
C VAL A 16 -13.65 22.15 37.62
N THR A 17 -13.26 22.85 38.68
CA THR A 17 -14.14 23.19 39.80
C THR A 17 -14.34 24.70 39.84
N GLY A 18 -15.59 25.14 39.68
CA GLY A 18 -16.00 26.51 39.99
C GLY A 18 -16.61 26.56 41.40
N THR A 19 -16.10 27.43 42.27
CA THR A 19 -16.66 27.66 43.61
C THR A 19 -17.49 28.95 43.63
N GLY A 20 -18.73 28.82 44.11
CA GLY A 20 -19.72 29.88 44.29
C GLY A 20 -20.83 29.38 45.23
N SER A 21 -22.02 29.99 45.22
CA SER A 21 -23.16 29.51 46.02
C SER A 21 -23.68 28.12 45.60
N VAL A 22 -23.23 27.61 44.45
CA VAL A 22 -23.49 26.25 43.94
C VAL A 22 -22.21 25.71 43.31
N THR A 23 -21.82 24.48 43.67
CA THR A 23 -20.69 23.78 43.05
C THR A 23 -21.10 23.16 41.72
N ARG A 24 -20.31 23.38 40.66
CA ARG A 24 -20.42 22.64 39.40
C ARG A 24 -19.08 22.03 39.03
N THR A 25 -19.11 20.79 38.55
CA THR A 25 -17.93 20.03 38.14
C THR A 25 -18.09 19.59 36.68
N ALA A 26 -17.04 19.79 35.89
CA ALA A 26 -16.89 19.19 34.57
C ALA A 26 -15.61 18.35 34.55
N THR A 27 -15.72 17.11 34.07
CA THR A 27 -14.61 16.17 33.99
C THR A 27 -14.20 16.00 32.54
N TYR A 28 -12.92 16.22 32.26
CA TYR A 28 -12.31 15.95 30.97
C TYR A 28 -11.25 14.87 31.12
N THR A 29 -11.18 14.00 30.13
CA THR A 29 -10.15 12.96 30.07
C THR A 29 -9.08 13.41 29.09
N LEU A 30 -7.84 13.56 29.58
CA LEU A 30 -6.68 13.81 28.74
C LEU A 30 -5.85 12.53 28.62
N THR A 31 -5.54 12.13 27.39
CA THR A 31 -4.63 11.02 27.12
C THR A 31 -3.29 11.57 26.63
N VAL A 32 -2.23 11.31 27.39
CA VAL A 32 -0.85 11.63 26.98
C VAL A 32 -0.21 10.34 26.48
N GLY A 33 0.19 10.32 25.21
CA GLY A 33 0.92 9.19 24.63
C GLY A 33 2.41 9.25 25.01
N SER A 34 3.06 8.11 25.17
CA SER A 34 4.53 8.04 25.16
C SER A 34 5.00 8.49 23.77
N GLY A 35 6.03 9.34 23.69
CA GLY A 35 6.70 9.66 22.43
C GLY A 35 6.89 8.39 21.59
N GLY A 36 6.38 8.43 20.36
CA GLY A 36 5.97 7.25 19.60
C GLY A 36 7.02 6.15 19.51
N SER A 37 6.83 5.08 20.29
CA SER A 37 7.51 3.81 20.03
C SER A 37 6.74 3.11 18.91
N CYS A 38 7.39 2.88 17.77
CA CYS A 38 6.84 2.10 16.68
C CYS A 38 6.41 0.71 17.20
N GLY A 39 5.10 0.46 17.31
CA GLY A 39 4.58 -0.72 18.03
C GLY A 39 4.93 -2.06 17.39
N SER A 40 5.30 -2.06 16.10
CA SER A 40 5.80 -3.22 15.38
C SER A 40 6.59 -2.75 14.16
N PRO A 41 7.90 -2.48 14.27
CA PRO A 41 8.73 -2.12 13.13
C PRO A 41 8.91 -3.31 12.16
N GLY A 42 9.52 -3.04 11.00
CA GLY A 42 9.91 -4.05 9.99
C GLY A 42 8.95 -4.19 8.81
N GLN A 43 9.17 -5.24 8.02
CA GLN A 43 8.35 -5.62 6.87
C GLN A 43 6.92 -5.96 7.29
N LYS A 44 5.94 -5.49 6.53
CA LYS A 44 4.51 -5.75 6.78
C LYS A 44 3.83 -6.57 5.69
N LEU A 45 4.43 -6.70 4.52
CA LEU A 45 3.96 -7.63 3.49
C LEU A 45 4.44 -9.04 3.78
N THR A 46 3.53 -9.99 3.63
CA THR A 46 3.87 -11.41 3.52
C THR A 46 4.21 -11.74 2.07
N ASN A 47 5.15 -12.68 1.89
CA ASN A 47 5.64 -13.12 0.58
C ASN A 47 5.99 -11.95 -0.38
N PRO A 48 6.89 -11.05 0.03
CA PRO A 48 7.16 -9.79 -0.68
C PRO A 48 7.66 -9.95 -2.12
N GLY A 49 8.41 -11.03 -2.40
CA GLY A 49 8.90 -11.36 -3.75
C GLY A 49 8.13 -12.49 -4.43
N PHE A 50 6.92 -12.83 -3.96
CA PHE A 50 6.05 -13.85 -4.58
C PHE A 50 6.57 -15.31 -4.63
N GLU A 51 7.79 -15.59 -4.17
CA GLU A 51 8.44 -16.92 -4.21
C GLU A 51 7.69 -18.05 -3.47
N SER A 52 6.67 -17.72 -2.67
CA SER A 52 5.74 -18.70 -2.07
C SER A 52 4.39 -18.79 -2.80
N GLY A 53 4.39 -18.52 -4.11
CA GLY A 53 3.19 -18.46 -4.94
C GLY A 53 2.19 -17.40 -4.47
N ALA A 54 0.90 -17.73 -4.50
CA ALA A 54 -0.16 -16.81 -4.07
C ALA A 54 -0.26 -16.63 -2.54
N THR A 55 0.59 -17.26 -1.74
CA THR A 55 0.48 -17.23 -0.28
C THR A 55 0.53 -15.80 0.24
N GLY A 56 -0.48 -15.41 1.03
CA GLY A 56 -0.62 -14.06 1.57
C GLY A 56 -1.18 -13.02 0.61
N TRP A 57 -1.39 -13.39 -0.65
CA TRP A 57 -1.90 -12.52 -1.71
C TRP A 57 -3.25 -13.01 -2.22
N THR A 58 -4.12 -12.07 -2.56
CA THR A 58 -5.31 -12.36 -3.36
C THR A 58 -5.13 -11.76 -4.74
N GLN A 59 -5.47 -12.52 -5.77
CA GLN A 59 -5.18 -12.18 -7.15
C GLN A 59 -6.30 -12.66 -8.08
N THR A 60 -6.40 -12.08 -9.28
CA THR A 60 -6.99 -12.81 -10.40
C THR A 60 -6.16 -14.06 -10.66
N SER A 61 -6.80 -15.18 -11.01
CA SER A 61 -6.10 -16.45 -11.22
C SER A 61 -5.03 -16.32 -12.31
N GLY A 62 -3.78 -16.66 -11.96
CA GLY A 62 -2.66 -16.71 -12.90
C GLY A 62 -1.74 -15.49 -12.86
N VAL A 63 -2.11 -14.42 -12.16
CA VAL A 63 -1.27 -13.21 -12.02
C VAL A 63 0.08 -13.54 -11.37
N ILE A 64 0.10 -14.21 -10.22
CA ILE A 64 1.33 -14.70 -9.57
C ILE A 64 1.72 -16.06 -10.16
N GLY A 65 2.92 -16.13 -10.71
CA GLY A 65 3.44 -17.34 -11.36
C GLY A 65 4.93 -17.23 -11.68
N GLN A 66 5.47 -18.30 -12.27
CA GLN A 66 6.84 -18.35 -12.78
C GLN A 66 6.88 -17.88 -14.24
N HIS A 67 6.72 -16.58 -14.47
CA HIS A 67 6.53 -16.02 -15.81
C HIS A 67 7.82 -15.72 -16.58
N GLY A 68 8.99 -15.94 -15.96
CA GLY A 68 10.28 -15.62 -16.57
C GLY A 68 10.52 -16.30 -17.93
N ALA A 69 10.05 -17.54 -18.10
CA ALA A 69 10.16 -18.26 -19.38
C ALA A 69 9.10 -17.83 -20.42
N SER A 70 8.08 -17.08 -20.00
CA SER A 70 6.95 -16.64 -20.83
C SER A 70 7.13 -15.23 -21.41
N GLY A 71 8.34 -14.68 -21.35
CA GLY A 71 8.66 -13.36 -21.88
C GLY A 71 8.55 -12.20 -20.88
N GLN A 72 8.13 -12.48 -19.64
CA GLN A 72 8.09 -11.50 -18.56
C GLN A 72 9.12 -11.87 -17.47
N PRO A 73 10.41 -11.49 -17.66
CA PRO A 73 11.50 -11.89 -16.78
C PRO A 73 11.23 -11.46 -15.34
N THR A 74 11.69 -12.24 -14.37
CA THR A 74 11.61 -11.87 -12.95
C THR A 74 12.69 -10.85 -12.61
N ARG A 75 12.46 -10.00 -11.60
CA ARG A 75 13.49 -9.10 -11.09
C ARG A 75 14.43 -9.84 -10.15
N SER A 76 13.87 -10.67 -9.27
CA SER A 76 14.62 -11.59 -8.41
C SER A 76 13.92 -12.94 -8.38
N GLY A 77 14.57 -13.97 -7.84
CA GLY A 77 13.98 -15.30 -7.71
C GLY A 77 13.42 -15.87 -9.02
N THR A 78 12.30 -16.59 -8.92
CA THR A 78 11.67 -17.29 -10.06
C THR A 78 10.19 -16.98 -10.22
N TRP A 79 9.59 -16.23 -9.30
CA TRP A 79 8.19 -15.83 -9.33
C TRP A 79 8.07 -14.31 -9.49
N ASN A 80 7.02 -13.86 -10.17
CA ASN A 80 6.61 -12.47 -10.19
C ASN A 80 5.08 -12.41 -10.29
N ALA A 81 4.52 -11.20 -10.23
CA ALA A 81 3.12 -10.96 -10.53
C ALA A 81 2.99 -10.25 -11.88
N TRP A 82 2.30 -10.86 -12.83
CA TRP A 82 2.02 -10.31 -14.16
C TRP A 82 0.52 -10.05 -14.29
N LEU A 83 0.15 -8.77 -14.38
CA LEU A 83 -1.21 -8.33 -14.64
C LEU A 83 -1.34 -7.94 -16.11
N ASN A 84 -2.50 -8.25 -16.72
CA ASN A 84 -2.86 -7.97 -18.10
C ASN A 84 -1.92 -8.66 -19.11
N GLY A 85 -1.74 -8.08 -20.30
CA GLY A 85 -0.92 -8.65 -21.36
C GLY A 85 -1.69 -9.58 -22.32
N TYR A 86 -3.01 -9.46 -22.37
CA TYR A 86 -3.89 -10.34 -23.14
C TYR A 86 -4.16 -9.83 -24.56
N GLY A 87 -4.05 -8.51 -24.81
CA GLY A 87 -4.48 -7.89 -26.07
C GLY A 87 -5.99 -7.92 -26.31
N VAL A 88 -6.77 -8.19 -25.26
CA VAL A 88 -8.23 -8.15 -25.24
C VAL A 88 -8.68 -7.56 -23.92
N SER A 89 -9.92 -7.05 -23.86
CA SER A 89 -10.42 -6.39 -22.66
C SER A 89 -10.34 -7.33 -21.46
N HIS A 90 -9.50 -6.95 -20.50
CA HIS A 90 -9.24 -7.75 -19.32
C HIS A 90 -9.02 -6.88 -18.10
N THR A 91 -9.35 -7.42 -16.93
CA THR A 91 -9.14 -6.73 -15.67
C THR A 91 -8.51 -7.67 -14.68
N ASP A 92 -7.34 -7.29 -14.20
CA ASP A 92 -6.60 -8.01 -13.19
C ASP A 92 -6.52 -7.24 -11.89
N TYR A 93 -6.43 -7.99 -10.80
CA TYR A 93 -6.11 -7.42 -9.51
C TYR A 93 -5.10 -8.28 -8.77
N LEU A 94 -4.33 -7.60 -7.92
CA LEU A 94 -3.46 -8.19 -6.93
C LEU A 94 -3.57 -7.35 -5.66
N TYR A 95 -3.79 -7.97 -4.50
CA TYR A 95 -3.85 -7.23 -3.25
C TYR A 95 -3.47 -8.04 -2.02
N GLN A 96 -3.10 -7.31 -0.97
CA GLN A 96 -2.92 -7.81 0.39
C GLN A 96 -3.50 -6.81 1.39
N ASN A 97 -4.19 -7.32 2.42
CA ASN A 97 -4.57 -6.50 3.58
C ASN A 97 -3.38 -6.41 4.55
N VAL A 98 -3.05 -5.22 5.01
CA VAL A 98 -1.88 -4.96 5.85
C VAL A 98 -2.26 -4.06 7.02
N THR A 99 -1.84 -4.44 8.22
CA THR A 99 -2.01 -3.63 9.44
C THR A 99 -0.75 -2.82 9.70
N LEU A 100 -0.88 -1.49 9.66
CA LEU A 100 0.20 -0.57 9.97
C LEU A 100 0.19 -0.23 11.47
N PRO A 101 1.31 -0.37 12.19
CA PRO A 101 1.40 0.13 13.55
C PRO A 101 1.22 1.65 13.60
N SER A 102 0.85 2.20 14.74
CA SER A 102 0.93 3.65 14.99
C SER A 102 2.31 4.00 15.60
N GLY A 103 2.66 5.28 15.56
CA GLY A 103 3.83 5.81 16.27
C GLY A 103 5.18 5.53 15.63
N CYS A 104 5.26 5.00 14.40
CA CYS A 104 6.52 4.86 13.68
C CYS A 104 6.89 6.18 12.98
N SER A 105 8.19 6.38 12.76
CA SER A 105 8.73 7.56 12.06
C SER A 105 8.67 7.44 10.53
N SER A 106 8.65 6.22 10.00
CA SER A 106 8.61 5.92 8.57
C SER A 106 7.63 4.79 8.23
N TYR A 107 7.00 4.93 7.07
CA TYR A 107 6.09 3.95 6.47
C TYR A 107 6.35 3.88 4.97
N THR A 108 7.38 3.14 4.56
CA THR A 108 7.84 3.14 3.17
C THR A 108 7.33 1.91 2.44
N PHE A 109 6.45 2.12 1.46
CA PHE A 109 5.99 1.11 0.53
C PHE A 109 6.75 1.22 -0.79
N SER A 110 7.24 0.10 -1.30
CA SER A 110 7.96 0.03 -2.56
C SER A 110 7.70 -1.27 -3.31
N PHE A 111 7.97 -1.26 -4.61
CA PHE A 111 7.92 -2.43 -5.49
C PHE A 111 8.72 -2.14 -6.76
N TRP A 112 9.09 -3.17 -7.49
CA TRP A 112 9.68 -3.04 -8.82
C TRP A 112 8.59 -3.23 -9.88
N LEU A 113 8.58 -2.35 -10.88
CA LEU A 113 7.63 -2.38 -11.98
C LEU A 113 8.37 -2.45 -13.32
N HIS A 114 8.01 -3.45 -14.13
CA HIS A 114 8.30 -3.51 -15.55
C HIS A 114 6.98 -3.35 -16.31
N VAL A 115 6.98 -2.49 -17.33
CA VAL A 115 5.85 -2.29 -18.24
C VAL A 115 6.33 -2.63 -19.64
N ASP A 116 5.64 -3.57 -20.27
CA ASP A 116 5.85 -3.95 -21.67
C ASP A 116 4.54 -3.73 -22.44
N SER A 117 4.64 -3.23 -23.68
CA SER A 117 3.43 -2.91 -24.44
C SER A 117 3.67 -2.93 -25.94
N ALA A 118 2.72 -3.56 -26.63
CA ALA A 118 2.62 -3.55 -28.10
C ALA A 118 1.98 -2.25 -28.62
N GLU A 119 1.39 -1.43 -27.76
CA GLU A 119 0.85 -0.12 -28.14
C GLU A 119 1.93 0.79 -28.70
N SER A 120 1.61 1.48 -29.80
CA SER A 120 2.56 2.36 -30.50
C SER A 120 2.35 3.85 -30.21
N THR A 121 1.20 4.20 -29.63
CA THR A 121 0.92 5.58 -29.22
C THR A 121 1.90 6.07 -28.17
N THR A 122 2.15 7.38 -28.17
CA THR A 122 2.97 8.07 -27.17
C THR A 122 2.17 9.06 -26.33
N THR A 123 0.86 9.20 -26.59
CA THR A 123 0.01 10.22 -25.95
C THR A 123 -1.25 9.66 -25.31
N THR A 124 -1.70 8.47 -25.73
CA THR A 124 -2.95 7.89 -25.24
C THR A 124 -2.67 6.75 -24.27
N ALA A 125 -3.21 6.87 -23.06
CA ALA A 125 -3.22 5.79 -22.08
C ALA A 125 -4.46 4.91 -22.34
N TYR A 126 -4.27 3.77 -23.00
CA TYR A 126 -5.31 2.78 -23.28
C TYR A 126 -5.44 1.81 -22.10
N ASP A 127 -4.33 1.16 -21.79
CA ASP A 127 -4.23 0.22 -20.68
C ASP A 127 -3.66 0.92 -19.45
N THR A 128 -4.19 0.61 -18.28
CA THR A 128 -3.80 1.28 -17.04
C THR A 128 -3.57 0.32 -15.88
N LEU A 129 -2.61 0.66 -15.04
CA LEU A 129 -2.37 0.04 -13.75
C LEU A 129 -2.49 1.08 -12.65
N ARG A 130 -3.49 0.93 -11.79
CA ARG A 130 -3.67 1.75 -10.58
C ARG A 130 -3.05 1.07 -9.37
N VAL A 131 -2.24 1.80 -8.63
CA VAL A 131 -1.68 1.38 -7.34
C VAL A 131 -2.39 2.13 -6.23
N GLU A 132 -3.08 1.41 -5.36
CA GLU A 132 -4.13 1.97 -4.53
C GLU A 132 -4.06 1.50 -3.10
N VAL A 133 -4.52 2.39 -2.22
CA VAL A 133 -4.82 2.11 -0.83
C VAL A 133 -6.33 2.14 -0.69
N LEU A 134 -6.90 1.01 -0.26
CA LEU A 134 -8.32 0.90 0.07
C LEU A 134 -8.50 0.69 1.58
N ASN A 135 -9.72 0.89 2.06
CA ASN A 135 -10.10 0.42 3.38
C ASN A 135 -9.93 -1.10 3.49
N SER A 136 -9.88 -1.64 4.71
CA SER A 136 -9.63 -3.08 4.96
C SER A 136 -10.64 -4.01 4.26
N THR A 137 -11.88 -3.56 4.07
CA THR A 137 -12.93 -4.33 3.37
C THR A 137 -12.79 -4.26 1.85
N GLY A 138 -12.03 -3.30 1.32
CA GLY A 138 -11.79 -3.09 -0.11
C GLY A 138 -12.93 -2.41 -0.88
N SER A 139 -13.86 -1.81 -0.16
CA SER A 139 -15.07 -1.17 -0.72
C SER A 139 -14.86 0.31 -1.05
N THR A 140 -13.81 0.94 -0.50
CA THR A 140 -13.53 2.37 -0.71
C THR A 140 -12.05 2.58 -0.98
N VAL A 141 -11.74 3.30 -2.05
CA VAL A 141 -10.39 3.81 -2.32
C VAL A 141 -10.12 5.00 -1.40
N LEU A 142 -9.12 4.86 -0.53
CA LEU A 142 -8.65 5.91 0.36
C LEU A 142 -7.58 6.78 -0.30
N GLY A 143 -6.88 6.24 -1.29
CA GLY A 143 -5.92 6.98 -2.10
C GLY A 143 -5.39 6.15 -3.27
N THR A 144 -4.98 6.85 -4.32
CA THR A 144 -4.26 6.28 -5.46
C THR A 144 -2.83 6.79 -5.41
N LEU A 145 -1.87 5.89 -5.16
CA LEU A 145 -0.45 6.22 -5.02
C LEU A 145 0.17 6.56 -6.38
N ALA A 146 -0.24 5.84 -7.42
CA ALA A 146 0.18 6.07 -8.79
C ALA A 146 -0.81 5.45 -9.78
N THR A 147 -0.76 5.95 -11.02
CA THR A 147 -1.35 5.31 -12.19
C THR A 147 -0.28 5.20 -13.26
N TYR A 148 -0.08 3.99 -13.78
CA TYR A 148 0.79 3.70 -14.91
C TYR A 148 -0.06 3.28 -16.10
N SER A 149 0.53 3.28 -17.29
CA SER A 149 -0.14 2.89 -18.53
C SER A 149 0.85 2.32 -19.54
N ASN A 150 0.34 1.92 -20.71
CA ASN A 150 1.13 1.60 -21.90
C ASN A 150 2.18 2.68 -22.25
N LEU A 151 1.94 3.94 -21.91
CA LEU A 151 2.89 5.05 -22.11
C LEU A 151 4.14 4.96 -21.21
N ASN A 152 4.12 4.12 -20.19
CA ASN A 152 5.24 3.92 -19.26
C ASN A 152 6.12 2.72 -19.64
N LYS A 153 5.93 2.11 -20.82
CA LYS A 153 6.76 1.01 -21.29
C LYS A 153 8.24 1.37 -21.28
N ALA A 154 9.07 0.50 -20.71
CA ALA A 154 10.50 0.72 -20.59
C ALA A 154 11.24 -0.61 -20.46
N THR A 155 12.51 -0.63 -20.87
CA THR A 155 13.34 -1.81 -20.71
C THR A 155 13.59 -2.11 -19.23
N GLY A 156 13.24 -3.33 -18.81
CA GLY A 156 13.49 -3.83 -17.47
C GLY A 156 12.67 -3.15 -16.38
N TYR A 157 13.07 -3.41 -15.14
CA TYR A 157 12.35 -2.98 -13.96
C TYR A 157 12.82 -1.61 -13.44
N SER A 158 11.88 -0.83 -12.91
CA SER A 158 12.14 0.38 -12.16
C SER A 158 11.49 0.33 -10.78
N GLN A 159 12.22 0.70 -9.72
CA GLN A 159 11.67 0.73 -8.38
C GLN A 159 10.75 1.94 -8.21
N LYS A 160 9.59 1.71 -7.59
CA LYS A 160 8.61 2.73 -7.18
C LYS A 160 8.57 2.75 -5.65
N SER A 161 8.42 3.93 -5.07
CA SER A 161 8.43 4.10 -3.61
C SER A 161 7.46 5.21 -3.20
N PHE A 162 6.70 4.96 -2.13
CA PHE A 162 5.64 5.82 -1.62
C PHE A 162 5.64 5.81 -0.10
N SER A 163 5.30 6.94 0.50
CA SER A 163 5.03 6.99 1.94
C SER A 163 3.56 6.61 2.21
N LEU A 164 3.34 5.75 3.20
CA LEU A 164 2.02 5.38 3.72
C LEU A 164 1.77 5.95 5.11
N ALA A 165 2.53 6.98 5.54
CA ALA A 165 2.41 7.55 6.88
C ALA A 165 1.00 8.08 7.19
N ALA A 166 0.25 8.51 6.18
CA ALA A 166 -1.16 8.93 6.32
C ALA A 166 -2.10 7.81 6.81
N TYR A 167 -1.67 6.56 6.71
CA TYR A 167 -2.42 5.36 7.09
C TYR A 167 -1.88 4.70 8.37
N ALA A 168 -0.98 5.36 9.10
CA ALA A 168 -0.43 4.87 10.35
C ALA A 168 -1.54 4.47 11.34
N GLY A 169 -1.38 3.32 12.00
CA GLY A 169 -2.36 2.78 12.95
C GLY A 169 -3.62 2.16 12.32
N GLN A 170 -3.70 2.04 10.99
CA GLN A 170 -4.86 1.49 10.29
C GLN A 170 -4.55 0.13 9.65
N THR A 171 -5.59 -0.68 9.48
CA THR A 171 -5.56 -1.79 8.53
C THR A 171 -6.07 -1.31 7.18
N ILE A 172 -5.22 -1.41 6.17
CA ILE A 172 -5.51 -1.00 4.79
C ILE A 172 -5.42 -2.20 3.84
N ARG A 173 -5.90 -2.04 2.62
CA ARG A 173 -5.62 -2.93 1.51
C ARG A 173 -4.72 -2.23 0.51
N LEU A 174 -3.56 -2.81 0.23
CA LEU A 174 -2.72 -2.40 -0.90
C LEU A 174 -3.13 -3.18 -2.12
N ARG A 175 -3.52 -2.48 -3.19
CA ARG A 175 -4.03 -3.09 -4.42
C ARG A 175 -3.31 -2.55 -5.65
N TRP A 176 -2.99 -3.46 -6.55
CA TRP A 176 -2.74 -3.20 -7.96
C TRP A 176 -3.99 -3.60 -8.73
N TYR A 177 -4.48 -2.71 -9.57
CA TYR A 177 -5.69 -2.91 -10.37
C TYR A 177 -5.37 -2.55 -11.82
N GLY A 178 -5.25 -3.58 -12.65
CA GLY A 178 -4.90 -3.48 -14.05
C GLY A 178 -6.15 -3.58 -14.92
N VAL A 179 -6.26 -2.69 -15.90
CA VAL A 179 -7.33 -2.68 -16.90
C VAL A 179 -6.67 -2.55 -18.26
N GLU A 180 -6.96 -3.51 -19.13
CA GLU A 180 -6.53 -3.54 -20.51
C GLU A 180 -7.77 -3.41 -21.39
N ASP A 181 -7.66 -2.63 -22.46
CA ASP A 181 -8.70 -2.53 -23.46
C ASP A 181 -8.53 -3.61 -24.55
N SER A 182 -9.06 -3.40 -25.75
CA SER A 182 -9.00 -4.39 -26.82
C SER A 182 -7.91 -4.07 -27.84
N SER A 183 -7.24 -5.11 -28.37
CA SER A 183 -6.39 -5.18 -29.58
C SER A 183 -4.91 -5.39 -29.33
N LEU A 184 -4.23 -4.48 -28.62
CA LEU A 184 -2.80 -4.56 -28.36
C LEU A 184 -2.56 -4.76 -26.88
N GLN A 185 -1.53 -5.56 -26.56
CA GLN A 185 -1.29 -5.93 -25.18
C GLN A 185 -0.50 -4.87 -24.41
N THR A 186 -0.80 -4.74 -23.12
CA THR A 186 0.11 -4.12 -22.15
C THR A 186 0.23 -4.99 -20.90
N SER A 187 1.47 -5.38 -20.61
CA SER A 187 1.85 -6.19 -19.47
C SER A 187 2.36 -5.30 -18.34
N PHE A 188 1.80 -5.48 -17.14
CA PHE A 188 2.27 -4.83 -15.92
C PHE A 188 2.85 -5.88 -14.98
N VAL A 189 4.18 -5.93 -14.91
CA VAL A 189 4.90 -6.95 -14.14
C VAL A 189 5.48 -6.34 -12.87
N ILE A 190 5.09 -6.90 -11.73
CA ILE A 190 5.45 -6.47 -10.39
C ILE A 190 6.31 -7.53 -9.75
N ASP A 191 7.37 -7.10 -9.09
CA ASP A 191 8.24 -7.98 -8.31
C ASP A 191 8.82 -7.23 -7.10
N ASP A 192 9.39 -7.96 -6.14
CA ASP A 192 10.15 -7.44 -5.00
C ASP A 192 9.42 -6.30 -4.25
N THR A 193 8.18 -6.57 -3.81
CA THR A 193 7.39 -5.62 -3.01
C THR A 193 7.96 -5.48 -1.59
N ALA A 194 7.81 -4.32 -0.96
CA ALA A 194 8.17 -4.14 0.43
C ALA A 194 7.34 -3.04 1.09
N LEU A 195 6.95 -3.24 2.34
CA LEU A 195 6.38 -2.23 3.22
C LEU A 195 7.13 -2.26 4.54
N ASN A 196 8.14 -1.41 4.66
CA ASN A 196 8.98 -1.31 5.84
C ASN A 196 8.54 -0.12 6.70
N VAL A 197 8.35 -0.37 8.00
CA VAL A 197 8.02 0.67 8.98
C VAL A 197 9.04 0.72 10.10
N SER A 198 9.38 1.91 10.59
CA SER A 198 10.39 2.11 11.65
C SER A 198 10.13 3.37 12.44
#